data_AF-A0AAW3Q6Y1-F1
#
_entry.id   AF-A0AAW3Q6Y1-F1
#
_cell.length_a   1.000
_cell.length_b   1.000
_cell.length_c   1.000
_cell.angle_alpha   90.00
_cell.angle_beta   90.00
_cell.angle_gamma   90.00
#
_symmetry.space_group_name_H-M   'P 1'
#
loop_
_entity.id
_entity.type
_entity.pdbx_description
1 polymer ?
#
loop_
_entity_poly.entity_id
_entity_poly.type
_entity_poly.pdbx_seq_one_letter_code
_entity_poly.pdbx_strand_id
1 'polypeptide(L)'
;MLIGLLAGFGWRSLADWTDSPIRIDPGTDLLSVLPDEVMSLTYTTAALTLTAQRSQPAARFAVQVTYADGRAPRQCVASADLAAHLESFSTIVAQRQLDPADLARGFPQQIGRLDIRDRIASEPPPPVVFLAAADSDAVAIAVDGLWAGHGGYAAVVRSPSRAALAALAGGCDTLARR
;
A
#
# COMPACT_ATOMS: atom_id res chain seq x y z
N MET A 1 61.78 -27.45 -16.29
CA MET A 1 61.28 -26.72 -17.47
C MET A 1 60.05 -27.47 -17.97
N LEU A 2 58.96 -26.74 -18.30
CA LEU A 2 57.53 -27.14 -18.45
C LEU A 2 56.79 -27.32 -17.10
N ILE A 3 55.93 -26.43 -16.56
CA ILE A 3 54.83 -25.58 -17.10
C ILE A 3 53.85 -26.44 -17.90
N GLY A 4 52.60 -26.73 -17.51
CA GLY A 4 51.61 -25.95 -16.76
C GLY A 4 50.43 -25.69 -17.71
N LEU A 5 49.19 -26.08 -17.37
CA LEU A 5 47.92 -25.49 -17.85
C LEU A 5 46.71 -26.31 -17.34
N LEU A 6 46.17 -25.87 -16.20
CA LEU A 6 44.76 -26.02 -15.85
C LEU A 6 44.11 -24.66 -16.09
N ALA A 7 43.27 -24.53 -17.12
CA ALA A 7 42.34 -23.42 -17.34
C ALA A 7 41.43 -23.81 -18.51
N GLY A 8 40.11 -23.65 -18.50
CA GLY A 8 39.20 -23.18 -17.48
C GLY A 8 37.80 -23.51 -17.97
N PHE A 9 37.03 -24.21 -17.16
CA PHE A 9 35.58 -24.23 -17.34
C PHE A 9 35.09 -22.83 -16.95
N GLY A 10 34.67 -22.06 -17.95
CA GLY A 10 34.05 -20.76 -17.77
C GLY A 10 32.72 -20.94 -17.04
N TRP A 11 32.76 -20.91 -15.71
CA TRP A 11 31.61 -20.56 -14.89
C TRP A 11 31.30 -19.09 -15.15
N ARG A 12 30.53 -18.82 -16.21
CA ARG A 12 29.78 -17.57 -16.29
C ARG A 12 28.74 -17.63 -15.20
N SER A 13 29.06 -16.92 -14.11
CA SER A 13 28.20 -16.69 -12.96
C SER A 13 26.80 -16.29 -13.45
N LEU A 14 25.80 -17.10 -13.12
CA LEU A 14 24.38 -16.78 -13.29
C LEU A 14 23.89 -15.75 -12.24
N ALA A 15 24.81 -15.11 -11.51
CA ALA A 15 24.52 -14.27 -10.36
C ALA A 15 24.26 -12.78 -10.68
N ASP A 16 24.25 -12.38 -11.96
CA ASP A 16 24.25 -10.95 -12.34
C ASP A 16 22.89 -10.41 -12.82
N TRP A 17 21.79 -11.15 -12.63
CA TRP A 17 20.47 -10.79 -13.19
C TRP A 17 19.37 -10.48 -12.15
N THR A 18 19.68 -10.44 -10.84
CA THR A 18 18.68 -10.16 -9.81
C THR A 18 19.23 -9.23 -8.72
N ASP A 19 19.37 -7.93 -9.01
CA ASP A 19 19.31 -6.86 -8.00
C ASP A 19 19.56 -5.49 -8.63
N SER A 20 18.71 -5.08 -9.58
CA SER A 20 18.55 -3.64 -9.80
C SER A 20 17.55 -3.14 -8.78
N PRO A 21 17.98 -2.38 -7.74
CA PRO A 21 17.03 -1.79 -6.81
C PRO A 21 16.06 -0.93 -7.61
N ILE A 22 14.75 -1.15 -7.40
CA ILE A 22 13.72 -0.31 -8.03
C ILE A 22 14.01 1.13 -7.62
N ARG A 23 14.21 2.00 -8.62
CA ARG A 23 14.33 3.43 -8.39
C ARG A 23 12.94 4.05 -8.49
N ILE A 24 12.55 4.78 -7.46
CA ILE A 24 11.26 5.48 -7.39
C ILE A 24 11.54 6.97 -7.50
N ASP A 25 11.15 7.55 -8.63
CA ASP A 25 11.26 8.97 -8.84
C ASP A 25 10.08 9.72 -8.19
N PRO A 26 10.27 10.98 -7.76
CA PRO A 26 9.18 11.81 -7.26
C PRO A 26 8.05 11.94 -8.29
N GLY A 27 6.81 11.69 -7.88
CA GLY A 27 5.63 11.72 -8.75
C GLY A 27 5.27 10.39 -9.41
N THR A 28 6.05 9.33 -9.19
CA THR A 28 5.66 7.98 -9.62
C THR A 28 4.42 7.49 -8.88
N ASP A 29 3.44 6.99 -9.63
CA ASP A 29 2.31 6.23 -9.07
C ASP A 29 2.82 4.85 -8.60
N LEU A 30 2.81 4.63 -7.29
CA LEU A 30 3.18 3.36 -6.65
C LEU A 30 2.02 2.37 -6.65
N LEU A 31 0.81 2.91 -6.67
CA LEU A 31 -0.45 2.22 -6.87
C LEU A 31 -1.33 3.15 -7.71
N SER A 32 -1.94 2.63 -8.76
CA SER A 32 -2.87 3.40 -9.59
C SER A 32 -4.01 2.47 -9.99
N VAL A 33 -5.14 2.64 -9.31
CA VAL A 33 -6.39 1.94 -9.59
C VAL A 33 -7.44 3.02 -9.85
N LEU A 34 -8.19 2.88 -10.94
CA LEU A 34 -9.28 3.81 -11.22
C LEU A 34 -10.31 3.77 -10.08
N PRO A 35 -10.70 4.91 -9.47
CA PRO A 35 -11.64 4.94 -8.37
C PRO A 35 -12.95 4.20 -8.68
N ASP A 36 -13.45 4.29 -9.91
CA ASP A 36 -14.67 3.61 -10.37
C ASP A 36 -14.52 2.09 -10.57
N GLU A 37 -13.29 1.60 -10.59
CA GLU A 37 -13.00 0.16 -10.69
C GLU A 37 -12.75 -0.49 -9.34
N VAL A 38 -12.55 0.28 -8.26
CA VAL A 38 -12.39 -0.25 -6.89
C VAL A 38 -13.67 -0.93 -6.42
N MET A 39 -13.73 -2.27 -6.41
CA MET A 39 -14.92 -3.02 -5.99
C MET A 39 -14.94 -3.30 -4.49
N SER A 40 -13.75 -3.50 -3.91
CA SER A 40 -13.61 -3.62 -2.47
C SER A 40 -12.29 -3.08 -1.99
N LEU A 41 -12.29 -2.61 -0.74
CA LEU A 41 -11.08 -2.27 -0.01
C LEU A 41 -11.18 -2.81 1.41
N THR A 42 -10.04 -3.24 1.93
CA THR A 42 -9.88 -3.64 3.33
C THR A 42 -8.78 -2.81 3.95
N TYR A 43 -9.12 -2.06 5.00
CA TYR A 43 -8.17 -1.27 5.77
C TYR A 43 -8.06 -1.81 7.19
N THR A 44 -6.86 -2.25 7.56
CA THR A 44 -6.58 -2.83 8.88
C THR A 44 -5.62 -1.95 9.65
N THR A 45 -5.94 -1.71 10.91
CA THR A 45 -5.11 -0.98 11.87
C THR A 45 -4.97 -1.83 13.15
N ALA A 46 -4.21 -1.35 14.14
CA ALA A 46 -4.19 -1.99 15.45
C ALA A 46 -5.53 -1.93 16.19
N ALA A 47 -6.41 -0.98 15.84
CA ALA A 47 -7.67 -0.74 16.55
C ALA A 47 -8.89 -1.35 15.85
N LEU A 48 -8.85 -1.49 14.52
CA LEU A 48 -9.99 -1.96 13.74
C LEU A 48 -9.59 -2.60 12.42
N THR A 49 -10.52 -3.39 11.88
CA THR A 49 -10.58 -3.81 10.49
C THR A 49 -11.83 -3.23 9.85
N LEU A 50 -11.63 -2.49 8.76
CA LEU A 50 -12.68 -1.94 7.92
C LEU A 50 -12.70 -2.70 6.61
N THR A 51 -13.88 -3.17 6.21
CA THR A 51 -14.13 -3.74 4.89
C THR A 51 -15.21 -2.92 4.22
N ALA A 52 -14.92 -2.37 3.05
CA ALA A 52 -15.88 -1.66 2.22
C ALA A 52 -16.03 -2.39 0.88
N GLN A 53 -17.27 -2.64 0.47
CA GLN A 53 -17.59 -3.38 -0.76
C GLN A 53 -18.74 -2.71 -1.49
N ARG A 54 -18.72 -2.73 -2.82
CA ARG A 54 -19.85 -2.29 -3.66
C ARG A 54 -20.16 -3.32 -4.73
N SER A 55 -21.38 -3.30 -5.24
CA SER A 55 -21.86 -4.29 -6.22
C SER A 55 -21.53 -3.94 -7.68
N GLN A 56 -21.32 -2.67 -7.99
CA GLN A 56 -21.01 -2.17 -9.33
C GLN A 56 -20.25 -0.83 -9.25
N PRO A 57 -19.58 -0.41 -10.33
CA PRO A 57 -18.97 0.92 -10.43
C PRO A 57 -19.95 2.04 -10.06
N ALA A 58 -19.42 3.10 -9.45
CA ALA A 58 -20.18 4.25 -8.95
C ALA A 58 -21.29 3.95 -7.91
N ALA A 59 -21.49 2.69 -7.49
CA ALA A 59 -22.39 2.37 -6.40
C ALA A 59 -21.80 2.80 -5.05
N ARG A 60 -22.69 3.02 -4.09
CA ARG A 60 -22.32 3.24 -2.68
C ARG A 60 -21.64 2.00 -2.11
N PHE A 61 -20.72 2.23 -1.18
CA PHE A 61 -20.05 1.14 -0.47
C PHE A 61 -20.86 0.71 0.76
N ALA A 62 -21.13 -0.58 0.87
CA ALA A 62 -21.48 -1.20 2.13
C ALA A 62 -20.19 -1.36 2.95
N VAL A 63 -20.15 -0.73 4.12
CA VAL A 63 -18.99 -0.71 5.01
C VAL A 63 -19.31 -1.52 6.26
N GLN A 64 -18.40 -2.40 6.64
CA GLN A 64 -18.40 -3.09 7.91
C GLN A 64 -17.10 -2.79 8.65
N VAL A 65 -17.21 -2.51 9.94
CA VAL A 65 -16.11 -2.19 10.85
C VAL A 65 -16.14 -3.20 11.99
N THR A 66 -15.02 -3.86 12.22
CA THR A 66 -14.80 -4.77 13.35
C THR A 66 -13.70 -4.19 14.23
N TYR A 67 -13.92 -4.10 15.53
CA TYR A 67 -12.97 -3.51 16.47
C TYR A 67 -12.10 -4.57 17.12
N ALA A 68 -10.81 -4.30 17.25
CA ALA A 68 -9.85 -5.21 17.88
C ALA A 68 -10.07 -5.34 19.40
N ASP A 69 -10.73 -4.35 20.02
CA ASP A 69 -11.07 -4.30 21.44
C ASP A 69 -12.31 -5.13 21.83
N GLY A 70 -12.92 -5.83 20.87
CA GLY A 70 -14.08 -6.70 21.09
C GLY A 70 -15.42 -5.99 21.14
N ARG A 71 -15.49 -4.67 20.87
CA ARG A 71 -16.77 -3.98 20.67
C ARG A 71 -17.56 -4.59 19.53
N ALA A 72 -18.89 -4.47 19.61
CA ALA A 72 -19.79 -4.95 18.58
C ALA A 72 -19.44 -4.34 17.21
N PRO A 73 -19.42 -5.14 16.13
CA PRO A 73 -19.15 -4.64 14.79
C PRO A 73 -20.22 -3.63 14.38
N ARG A 74 -19.82 -2.66 13.55
CA ARG A 74 -20.71 -1.64 13.00
C ARG A 74 -20.81 -1.75 11.50
N GLN A 75 -21.97 -1.40 10.96
CA GLN A 75 -22.21 -1.34 9.53
C GLN A 75 -22.78 0.02 9.15
N CYS A 76 -22.39 0.50 7.98
CA CYS A 76 -22.87 1.76 7.42
C CYS A 76 -22.78 1.73 5.89
N VAL A 77 -23.34 2.75 5.25
CA VAL A 77 -23.22 2.96 3.82
C VAL A 77 -22.42 4.23 3.61
N ALA A 78 -21.34 4.13 2.84
CA ALA A 78 -20.53 5.27 2.41
C ALA A 78 -20.86 5.67 0.97
N SER A 79 -20.58 6.91 0.61
CA SER A 79 -20.68 7.41 -0.76
C SER A 79 -19.80 6.62 -1.73
N ALA A 80 -20.06 6.75 -3.02
CA ALA A 80 -19.30 6.08 -4.07
C ALA A 80 -17.84 6.56 -4.18
N ASP A 81 -17.53 7.75 -3.65
CA ASP A 81 -16.18 8.33 -3.56
C ASP A 81 -15.50 8.09 -2.20
N LEU A 82 -16.09 7.20 -1.38
CA LEU A 82 -15.73 6.89 0.01
C LEU A 82 -15.38 8.13 0.84
N ALA A 83 -16.39 8.99 1.04
CA ALA A 83 -16.32 10.25 1.74
C ALA A 83 -15.24 11.21 1.18
N ALA A 84 -15.19 11.33 -0.14
CA ALA A 84 -14.23 12.15 -0.90
C ALA A 84 -12.75 11.75 -0.75
N HIS A 85 -12.47 10.51 -0.36
CA HIS A 85 -11.09 10.04 -0.14
C HIS A 85 -10.68 8.88 -1.04
N LEU A 86 -11.58 8.28 -1.81
CA LEU A 86 -11.29 7.08 -2.61
C LEU A 86 -10.11 7.27 -3.56
N GLU A 87 -10.05 8.40 -4.27
CA GLU A 87 -8.95 8.74 -5.17
C GLU A 87 -7.59 8.75 -4.46
N SER A 88 -7.54 9.29 -3.23
CA SER A 88 -6.31 9.33 -2.45
C SER A 88 -5.80 7.95 -2.03
N PHE A 89 -6.68 6.94 -1.98
CA PHE A 89 -6.32 5.57 -1.62
C PHE A 89 -6.08 4.68 -2.83
N SER A 90 -6.76 4.96 -3.95
CA SER A 90 -6.61 4.22 -5.19
C SER A 90 -5.41 4.68 -6.02
N THR A 91 -4.94 5.92 -5.80
CA THR A 91 -3.74 6.48 -6.43
C THR A 91 -2.74 6.96 -5.38
N ILE A 92 -1.66 6.19 -5.22
CA ILE A 92 -0.59 6.47 -4.26
C ILE A 92 0.59 7.06 -4.99
N VAL A 93 0.89 8.32 -4.73
CA VAL A 93 1.94 9.07 -5.44
C VAL A 93 3.18 9.21 -4.58
N ALA A 94 4.32 8.77 -5.11
CA ALA A 94 5.61 8.91 -4.46
C ALA A 94 6.02 10.39 -4.32
N GLN A 95 6.49 10.77 -3.15
CA GLN A 95 7.22 12.01 -2.94
C GLN A 95 8.73 11.80 -3.11
N ARG A 96 9.26 10.73 -2.51
CA ARG A 96 10.65 10.30 -2.62
C ARG A 96 10.81 8.85 -2.18
N GLN A 97 11.80 8.16 -2.71
CA GLN A 97 12.23 6.86 -2.21
C GLN A 97 12.84 6.96 -0.80
N LEU A 98 12.72 5.88 -0.03
CA LEU A 98 13.36 5.70 1.26
C LEU A 98 14.22 4.44 1.26
N ASP A 99 15.39 4.53 1.89
CA ASP A 99 16.16 3.35 2.27
C ASP A 99 15.50 2.64 3.46
N PRO A 100 15.58 1.30 3.56
CA PRO A 100 14.99 0.55 4.66
C PRO A 100 15.46 1.02 6.05
N ALA A 101 16.72 1.43 6.18
CA ALA A 101 17.28 1.94 7.43
C ALA A 101 16.65 3.29 7.86
N ASP A 102 16.34 4.15 6.88
CA ASP A 102 15.71 5.44 7.12
C ASP A 102 14.21 5.29 7.37
N LEU A 103 13.57 4.29 6.76
CA LEU A 103 12.18 3.95 7.04
C LEU A 103 11.99 3.59 8.52
N ALA A 104 12.79 2.66 9.04
CA ALA A 104 12.67 2.20 10.42
C ALA A 104 12.94 3.32 11.45
N ARG A 105 13.82 4.26 11.11
CA ARG A 105 14.18 5.39 11.99
C ARG A 105 13.16 6.53 11.91
N GLY A 106 12.73 6.88 10.70
CA GLY A 106 11.91 8.06 10.43
C GLY A 106 10.40 7.80 10.52
N PHE A 107 9.96 6.55 10.31
CA PHE A 107 8.56 6.17 10.25
C PHE A 107 8.27 4.94 11.14
N PRO A 108 8.45 5.05 12.47
CA PRO A 108 8.42 3.90 13.37
C PRO A 108 7.01 3.33 13.62
N GLN A 109 5.95 4.08 13.28
CA GLN A 109 4.57 3.70 13.63
C GLN A 109 3.82 3.18 12.41
N GLN A 110 3.45 1.89 12.41
CA GLN A 110 2.46 1.39 11.46
C GLN A 110 1.07 1.93 11.80
N ILE A 111 0.49 2.69 10.87
CA ILE A 111 -0.84 3.30 11.04
C ILE A 111 -1.93 2.55 10.30
N GLY A 112 -1.58 1.72 9.31
CA GLY A 112 -2.53 0.76 8.75
C GLY A 112 -1.98 -0.02 7.57
N ARG A 113 -2.79 -0.95 7.07
CA ARG A 113 -2.55 -1.75 5.88
C ARG A 113 -3.79 -1.73 5.01
N LEU A 114 -3.62 -1.49 3.72
CA LEU A 114 -4.69 -1.40 2.74
C LEU A 114 -4.54 -2.50 1.68
N ASP A 115 -5.62 -3.24 1.45
CA ASP A 115 -5.80 -4.15 0.32
C ASP A 115 -6.92 -3.57 -0.55
N ILE A 116 -6.67 -3.48 -1.86
CA ILE A 116 -7.65 -3.01 -2.85
C ILE A 116 -7.89 -4.14 -3.83
N ARG A 117 -9.16 -4.37 -4.16
CA ARG A 117 -9.57 -5.21 -5.28
C ARG A 117 -10.32 -4.38 -6.29
N ASP A 118 -9.82 -4.37 -7.51
CA ASP A 118 -10.53 -3.81 -8.64
C ASP A 118 -11.26 -4.90 -9.45
N ARG A 119 -12.07 -4.47 -10.42
CA ARG A 119 -12.87 -5.36 -11.26
C ARG A 119 -12.11 -5.94 -12.46
N ILE A 120 -11.05 -5.27 -12.91
CA ILE A 120 -10.44 -5.48 -14.23
C ILE A 120 -9.22 -6.39 -14.13
N ALA A 121 -8.38 -6.17 -13.12
CA ALA A 121 -7.12 -6.86 -12.95
C ALA A 121 -7.36 -8.30 -12.53
N SER A 122 -6.76 -9.24 -13.28
CA SER A 122 -6.78 -10.66 -12.92
C SER A 122 -5.94 -10.95 -11.67
N GLU A 123 -4.95 -10.10 -11.39
CA GLU A 123 -4.14 -10.14 -10.19
C GLU A 123 -4.35 -8.86 -9.39
N PRO A 124 -4.72 -8.94 -8.09
CA PRO A 124 -4.92 -7.74 -7.28
C PRO A 124 -3.60 -6.98 -7.10
N PRO A 125 -3.64 -5.66 -6.90
CA PRO A 125 -2.45 -4.93 -6.47
C PRO A 125 -1.92 -5.48 -5.13
N PRO A 126 -0.60 -5.39 -4.90
CA PRO A 126 -0.02 -5.79 -3.63
C PRO A 126 -0.61 -4.93 -2.49
N PRO A 127 -0.83 -5.54 -1.30
CA PRO A 127 -1.24 -4.78 -0.14
C PRO A 127 -0.18 -3.75 0.27
N VAL A 128 -0.63 -2.56 0.65
CA VAL A 128 0.25 -1.45 1.01
C VAL A 128 0.23 -1.24 2.52
N VAL A 129 1.40 -1.15 3.14
CA VAL A 129 1.54 -0.83 4.57
C VAL A 129 1.88 0.64 4.71
N PHE A 130 1.10 1.37 5.50
CA PHE A 130 1.31 2.78 5.80
C PHE A 130 2.00 2.95 7.16
N LEU A 131 3.06 3.74 7.14
CA LEU A 131 3.90 4.08 8.28
C LEU A 131 3.88 5.60 8.49
N ALA A 132 3.73 6.05 9.72
CA ALA A 132 3.73 7.46 10.08
C ALA A 132 5.06 7.88 10.68
N ALA A 133 5.46 9.11 10.35
CA ALA A 133 6.53 9.79 11.06
C ALA A 133 6.10 10.10 12.52
N ALA A 134 7.08 10.10 13.42
CA ALA A 134 6.86 10.37 14.84
C ALA A 134 6.58 11.85 15.13
N ASP A 135 7.17 12.75 14.34
CA ASP A 135 7.26 14.18 14.58
C ASP A 135 6.61 15.04 13.48
N SER A 136 6.03 14.42 12.46
CA SER A 136 5.38 15.11 11.34
C SER A 136 4.16 14.35 10.79
N ASP A 137 3.42 15.00 9.90
CA ASP A 137 2.29 14.39 9.18
C ASP A 137 2.72 13.56 7.96
N ALA A 138 4.03 13.35 7.78
CA ALA A 138 4.56 12.55 6.68
C ALA A 138 4.13 11.08 6.82
N VAL A 139 3.76 10.50 5.68
CA VAL A 139 3.39 9.09 5.56
C VAL A 139 4.39 8.43 4.62
N ALA A 140 4.90 7.29 5.03
CA ALA A 140 5.64 6.38 4.17
C ALA A 140 4.81 5.14 3.87
N ILE A 141 5.10 4.51 2.74
CA ILE A 141 4.62 3.17 2.45
C ILE A 141 5.78 2.19 2.42
N ALA A 142 5.47 0.93 2.74
CA ALA A 142 6.30 -0.21 2.46
C ALA A 142 5.50 -1.25 1.68
N VAL A 143 6.10 -1.80 0.64
CA VAL A 143 5.54 -2.89 -0.16
C VAL A 143 6.52 -4.06 -0.11
N ASP A 144 6.05 -5.21 0.36
CA ASP A 144 6.86 -6.43 0.42
C ASP A 144 7.07 -6.99 -0.99
N GLY A 145 8.35 -7.18 -1.35
CA GLY A 145 8.83 -7.48 -2.70
C GLY A 145 8.69 -8.93 -3.14
N LEU A 146 7.48 -9.45 -3.17
CA LEU A 146 7.20 -10.74 -3.81
C LEU A 146 6.43 -10.59 -5.13
N TRP A 147 6.15 -9.36 -5.55
CA TRP A 147 5.42 -9.08 -6.77
C TRP A 147 6.40 -8.79 -7.91
N ALA A 148 6.30 -9.59 -8.97
CA ALA A 148 7.10 -9.50 -10.20
C ALA A 148 8.63 -9.68 -10.05
N GLY A 149 9.11 -10.42 -9.05
CA GLY A 149 10.54 -10.76 -8.95
C GLY A 149 11.46 -9.58 -8.60
N HIS A 150 10.90 -8.51 -8.06
CA HIS A 150 11.64 -7.35 -7.61
C HIS A 150 11.66 -7.27 -6.08
N GLY A 151 12.79 -6.81 -5.52
CA GLY A 151 12.92 -6.55 -4.09
C GLY A 151 11.87 -5.54 -3.58
N GLY A 152 11.58 -5.58 -2.28
CA GLY A 152 10.62 -4.67 -1.66
C GLY A 152 11.10 -3.22 -1.75
N TYR A 153 10.17 -2.28 -1.65
CA TYR A 153 10.51 -0.85 -1.70
C TYR A 153 9.77 -0.06 -0.63
N ALA A 154 10.32 1.11 -0.31
CA ALA A 154 9.72 2.07 0.60
C ALA A 154 9.81 3.48 0.03
N ALA A 155 8.79 4.28 0.26
CA ALA A 155 8.73 5.66 -0.22
C ALA A 155 7.90 6.53 0.72
N VAL A 156 8.28 7.80 0.86
CA VAL A 156 7.37 8.83 1.39
C VAL A 156 6.33 9.11 0.31
N VAL A 157 5.07 9.25 0.69
CA VAL A 157 3.96 9.47 -0.25
C VAL A 157 3.33 10.84 -0.07
N ARG A 158 2.84 11.43 -1.16
CA ARG A 158 2.03 12.66 -1.14
C ARG A 158 0.56 12.36 -0.85
N SER A 159 0.06 11.23 -1.36
CA SER A 159 -1.28 10.71 -1.16
C SER A 159 -1.21 9.21 -0.87
N PRO A 160 -2.04 8.69 0.05
CA PRO A 160 -2.97 9.39 0.92
C PRO A 160 -2.28 10.18 2.04
N SER A 161 -2.94 11.24 2.52
CA SER A 161 -2.49 11.98 3.70
C SER A 161 -2.80 11.24 5.00
N ARG A 162 -2.12 11.61 6.10
CA ARG A 162 -2.41 11.08 7.44
C ARG A 162 -3.86 11.31 7.86
N ALA A 163 -4.45 12.45 7.48
CA ALA A 163 -5.85 12.77 7.74
C ALA A 163 -6.81 11.87 6.95
N ALA A 164 -6.51 11.56 5.69
CA ALA A 164 -7.31 10.61 4.92
C ALA A 164 -7.28 9.21 5.56
N LEU A 165 -6.09 8.73 5.94
CA LEU A 165 -5.97 7.44 6.65
C LEU A 165 -6.72 7.44 7.99
N ALA A 166 -6.68 8.54 8.74
CA ALA A 166 -7.47 8.71 9.95
C ALA A 166 -8.99 8.68 9.67
N ALA A 167 -9.44 9.17 8.50
CA ALA A 167 -10.84 9.04 8.10
C ALA A 167 -11.23 7.58 7.86
N LEU A 168 -10.38 6.73 7.29
CA LEU A 168 -10.65 5.28 7.24
C LEU A 168 -10.64 4.66 8.64
N ALA A 169 -9.71 5.07 9.50
CA ALA A 169 -9.60 4.58 10.88
C ALA A 169 -10.75 5.06 11.80
N GLY A 170 -11.51 6.09 11.40
CA GLY A 170 -12.75 6.49 12.08
C GLY A 170 -13.95 5.60 11.73
N GLY A 171 -13.82 4.75 10.71
CA GLY A 171 -14.86 3.82 10.30
C GLY A 171 -16.19 4.49 9.97
N CYS A 172 -17.28 3.98 10.53
CA CYS A 172 -18.61 4.52 10.22
C CYS A 172 -18.85 5.95 10.71
N ASP A 173 -18.12 6.43 11.73
CA ASP A 173 -18.31 7.78 12.26
C ASP A 173 -17.79 8.85 11.30
N THR A 174 -16.82 8.48 10.46
CA THR A 174 -16.20 9.36 9.46
C THR A 174 -16.77 9.12 8.07
N LEU A 175 -17.08 7.87 7.71
CA LEU A 175 -17.46 7.47 6.35
C LEU A 175 -18.96 7.50 6.06
N ALA A 176 -19.84 7.51 7.07
CA ALA A 176 -21.28 7.56 6.86
C ALA A 176 -21.80 8.95 6.40
N ARG A 177 -20.90 9.90 6.11
CA ARG A 177 -21.25 11.25 5.66
C ARG A 177 -21.79 11.20 4.23
N ARG A 178 -22.87 11.95 3.99
CA ARG A 178 -23.65 11.98 2.76
C ARG A 178 -23.11 12.98 1.77
#